data_AF-A0A1V2IRU2-F1
#
_entry.id   AF-A0A1V2IRU2-F1
#
_cell.length_a   1.000
_cell.length_b   1.000
_cell.length_c   1.000
_cell.angle_alpha   90.00
_cell.angle_beta   90.00
_cell.angle_gamma   90.00
#
_symmetry.space_group_name_H-M   'P 1'
#
loop_
_entity.id
_entity.type
_entity.pdbx_description
1 polymer ?
#
loop_
_entity_poly.entity_id
_entity_poly.type
_entity_poly.pdbx_seq_one_letter_code
_entity_poly.pdbx_strand_id
1 'polypeptide(L)'
;MTEHSTQGTGRTPVSRPAWARPSAVDDGYHLDGLGDLALALGGSSDSHNWTHTLLRLIAKSDSERLEALHRALPWHVHAYLWWRDTTTSRISTAGELHAELARAAVIQDEDDGGQDHRDVPDW
;
A
#
# COMPACT_ATOMS: atom_id res chain seq x y z
N MET A 1 39.38 -26.43 -2.41
CA MET A 1 39.20 -25.09 -1.80
C MET A 1 37.89 -24.54 -2.33
N THR A 2 36.95 -24.30 -1.42
CA THR A 2 35.57 -23.91 -1.68
C THR A 2 35.52 -22.39 -1.80
N GLU A 3 35.04 -21.86 -2.92
CA GLU A 3 34.68 -20.44 -3.00
C GLU A 3 33.16 -20.34 -3.17
N HIS A 4 32.53 -19.94 -2.06
CA HIS A 4 31.13 -19.55 -1.99
C HIS A 4 30.98 -18.18 -2.65
N SER A 5 30.44 -18.13 -3.87
CA SER A 5 29.92 -16.89 -4.43
C SER A 5 28.46 -16.73 -4.02
N THR A 6 28.26 -16.19 -2.82
CA THR A 6 27.04 -15.49 -2.42
C THR A 6 26.94 -14.21 -3.27
N GLN A 7 26.29 -14.31 -4.42
CA GLN A 7 25.95 -13.15 -5.23
C GLN A 7 24.60 -12.59 -4.75
N GLY A 8 24.61 -11.29 -4.48
CA GLY A 8 23.64 -10.59 -3.68
C GLY A 8 22.22 -10.70 -4.20
N THR A 9 21.29 -10.87 -3.25
CA THR A 9 19.87 -10.65 -3.43
C THR A 9 19.67 -9.21 -3.91
N GLY A 10 19.58 -9.04 -5.23
CA GLY A 10 18.99 -7.84 -5.81
C GLY A 10 17.58 -7.75 -5.26
N ARG A 11 17.33 -6.81 -4.34
CA ARG A 11 15.97 -6.45 -3.95
C ARG A 11 15.30 -5.98 -5.23
N THR A 12 14.48 -6.84 -5.82
CA THR A 12 13.56 -6.49 -6.88
C THR A 12 12.86 -5.21 -6.44
N PRO A 13 12.82 -4.15 -7.26
CA PRO A 13 12.03 -2.97 -6.92
C PRO A 13 10.62 -3.49 -6.65
N VAL A 14 10.16 -3.31 -5.42
CA VAL A 14 8.86 -3.83 -5.01
C VAL A 14 7.84 -3.17 -5.91
N SER A 15 7.19 -3.98 -6.75
CA SER A 15 6.25 -3.50 -7.76
C SER A 15 5.14 -2.77 -7.04
N ARG A 16 5.25 -1.45 -6.99
CA ARG A 16 4.14 -0.60 -6.57
C ARG A 16 2.94 -0.99 -7.46
N PRO A 17 1.73 -1.17 -6.92
CA PRO A 17 0.59 -1.60 -7.72
C PRO A 17 0.42 -0.73 -8.97
N ALA A 18 0.11 -1.32 -10.12
CA ALA A 18 0.13 -0.64 -11.42
C ALA A 18 -0.81 0.60 -11.51
N TRP A 19 -1.79 0.71 -10.61
CA TRP A 19 -2.71 1.86 -10.52
C TRP A 19 -2.14 3.03 -9.69
N ALA A 20 -1.11 2.81 -8.88
CA ALA A 20 -0.50 3.84 -8.06
C ALA A 20 0.46 4.67 -8.94
N ARG A 21 0.05 5.90 -9.23
CA ARG A 21 0.94 6.87 -9.87
C ARG A 21 2.19 7.08 -9.01
N PRO A 22 3.30 7.55 -9.59
CA PRO A 22 4.43 8.01 -8.81
C PRO A 22 3.96 9.00 -7.74
N SER A 23 4.47 8.83 -6.51
CA SER A 23 4.26 9.78 -5.43
C SER A 23 4.54 11.20 -5.92
N ALA A 24 3.65 12.13 -5.59
CA ALA A 24 3.83 13.55 -5.91
C ALA A 24 4.78 14.25 -4.93
N VAL A 25 5.24 13.54 -3.90
CA VAL A 25 6.13 14.03 -2.83
C VAL A 25 7.29 13.07 -2.61
N ASP A 26 8.40 13.60 -2.10
CA ASP A 26 9.60 12.82 -1.78
C ASP A 26 9.39 11.91 -0.55
N ASP A 27 10.22 10.87 -0.42
CA ASP A 27 10.11 9.87 0.65
C ASP A 27 10.24 10.45 2.08
N GLY A 28 10.93 11.59 2.23
CA GLY A 28 11.08 12.32 3.49
C GLY A 28 9.89 13.23 3.83
N TYR A 29 8.89 13.36 2.96
CA TYR A 29 7.75 14.25 3.15
C TYR A 29 6.84 13.74 4.28
N HIS A 30 6.48 14.63 5.20
CA HIS A 30 5.65 14.33 6.36
C HIS A 30 4.17 14.22 5.98
N LEU A 31 3.47 13.21 6.52
CA LEU A 31 2.07 12.96 6.25
C LEU A 31 1.19 13.50 7.38
N ASP A 32 1.02 14.82 7.43
CA ASP A 32 0.32 15.49 8.53
C ASP A 32 -1.22 15.46 8.36
N GLY A 33 -1.71 15.18 7.15
CA GLY A 33 -3.14 15.09 6.89
C GLY A 33 -3.51 14.25 5.67
N LEU A 34 -4.82 14.15 5.41
CA LEU A 34 -5.35 13.42 4.26
C LEU A 34 -4.90 13.98 2.91
N GLY A 35 -4.59 15.29 2.85
CA GLY A 35 -4.05 15.91 1.64
C GLY A 35 -2.64 15.38 1.32
N ASP A 36 -1.79 15.32 2.34
CA ASP A 36 -0.42 14.80 2.22
C ASP A 36 -0.42 13.31 1.89
N LEU A 37 -1.28 12.53 2.55
CA LEU A 37 -1.48 11.12 2.22
C LEU A 37 -1.95 10.95 0.76
N ALA A 38 -2.85 11.81 0.28
CA ALA A 38 -3.30 11.76 -1.11
C ALA A 38 -2.16 12.04 -2.09
N LEU A 39 -1.30 13.02 -1.82
CA LEU A 39 -0.12 13.32 -2.63
C LEU A 39 0.87 12.14 -2.65
N ALA A 40 1.11 11.51 -1.50
CA ALA A 40 1.98 10.35 -1.38
C ALA A 40 1.45 9.11 -2.14
N LEU A 41 0.13 9.01 -2.31
CA LEU A 41 -0.55 7.99 -3.12
C LEU A 41 -0.63 8.35 -4.61
N GLY A 42 0.02 9.45 -5.04
CA GLY A 42 0.05 9.88 -6.44
C GLY A 42 -1.14 10.74 -6.89
N GLY A 43 -1.88 11.31 -5.94
CA GLY A 43 -2.85 12.38 -6.19
C GLY A 43 -2.17 13.69 -6.61
N SER A 44 -2.93 14.59 -7.22
CA SER A 44 -2.44 15.92 -7.64
C SER A 44 -2.66 16.97 -6.54
N SER A 45 -1.89 18.06 -6.57
CA SER A 45 -2.14 19.27 -5.78
C SER A 45 -3.32 20.09 -6.32
N ASP A 46 -3.86 19.75 -7.49
CA ASP A 46 -4.97 20.44 -8.11
C ASP A 46 -6.29 20.28 -7.34
N SER A 47 -7.20 21.22 -7.58
CA SER A 47 -8.54 21.31 -6.97
C SER A 47 -9.45 20.09 -7.17
N HIS A 48 -9.07 19.15 -8.06
CA HIS A 48 -9.81 17.91 -8.36
C HIS A 48 -9.00 16.65 -8.01
N ASN A 49 -8.41 16.61 -6.82
CA ASN A 49 -7.75 15.41 -6.30
C ASN A 49 -8.79 14.37 -5.85
N TRP A 50 -9.12 13.42 -6.74
CA TRP A 50 -10.04 12.33 -6.46
C TRP A 50 -9.54 11.43 -5.31
N THR A 51 -8.22 11.23 -5.19
CA THR A 51 -7.60 10.43 -4.11
C THR A 51 -7.89 11.07 -2.75
N HIS A 52 -7.75 12.39 -2.63
CA HIS A 52 -8.13 13.09 -1.40
C HIS A 52 -9.63 12.97 -1.11
N THR A 53 -10.49 13.10 -2.14
CA THR A 53 -11.94 12.94 -1.98
C THR A 53 -12.31 11.53 -1.48
N LEU A 54 -11.67 10.50 -2.04
CA LEU A 54 -11.83 9.11 -1.61
C LEU A 54 -11.36 8.91 -0.17
N LEU A 55 -10.20 9.43 0.21
CA LEU A 55 -9.71 9.33 1.59
C LEU A 55 -10.65 10.00 2.60
N ARG A 56 -11.28 11.13 2.23
CA ARG A 56 -12.33 11.74 3.06
C ARG A 56 -13.58 10.88 3.19
N LEU A 57 -13.95 10.13 2.14
CA LEU A 57 -15.05 9.18 2.19
C LEU A 57 -14.72 8.00 3.11
N ILE A 58 -13.52 7.43 2.97
CA ILE A 58 -13.02 6.35 3.83
C ILE A 58 -13.03 6.81 5.29
N ALA A 59 -12.51 8.01 5.59
CA ALA A 59 -12.46 8.53 6.95
C ALA A 59 -13.82 8.72 7.64
N LYS A 60 -14.88 8.89 6.85
CA LYS A 60 -16.26 9.05 7.32
C LYS A 60 -17.07 7.75 7.26
N SER A 61 -16.50 6.67 6.76
CA SER A 61 -17.22 5.41 6.57
C SER A 61 -17.41 4.70 7.91
N ASP A 62 -18.60 4.17 8.11
CA ASP A 62 -18.86 3.14 9.13
C ASP A 62 -18.20 1.81 8.72
N SER A 63 -18.20 0.82 9.63
CA SER A 63 -17.53 -0.46 9.40
C SER A 63 -18.04 -1.20 8.15
N GLU A 64 -19.35 -1.18 7.90
CA GLU A 64 -19.95 -1.85 6.74
C GLU A 64 -19.51 -1.22 5.42
N ARG A 65 -19.56 0.12 5.33
CA ARG A 65 -19.07 0.87 4.17
C ARG A 65 -17.57 0.70 3.99
N LEU A 66 -16.81 0.68 5.09
CA LEU A 66 -15.37 0.51 5.04
C LEU A 66 -14.99 -0.87 4.50
N GLU A 67 -15.70 -1.94 4.89
CA GLU A 67 -15.51 -3.28 4.32
C GLU A 67 -15.82 -3.31 2.81
N ALA A 68 -16.91 -2.65 2.38
CA ALA A 68 -17.23 -2.54 0.96
C ALA A 68 -16.15 -1.78 0.18
N LEU A 69 -15.66 -0.66 0.73
CA LEU A 69 -14.55 0.10 0.17
C LEU A 69 -13.25 -0.69 0.16
N HIS A 70 -12.99 -1.52 1.19
CA HIS A 70 -11.79 -2.35 1.25
C HIS A 70 -11.79 -3.41 0.14
N ARG A 71 -12.95 -3.98 -0.21
CA ARG A 71 -13.05 -4.90 -1.36
C ARG A 71 -12.82 -4.20 -2.71
N ALA A 72 -13.32 -2.97 -2.87
CA ALA A 72 -13.23 -2.25 -4.15
C ALA A 72 -11.88 -1.53 -4.34
N LEU A 73 -11.32 -1.00 -3.25
CA LEU A 73 -10.17 -0.10 -3.23
C LEU A 73 -9.23 -0.46 -2.05
N PRO A 74 -8.75 -1.72 -1.99
CA PRO A 74 -8.06 -2.27 -0.82
C PRO A 74 -6.88 -1.40 -0.39
N TRP A 75 -6.09 -0.94 -1.35
CA TRP A 75 -4.88 -0.17 -1.09
C TRP A 75 -5.12 1.22 -0.52
N HIS A 76 -6.20 1.91 -0.91
CA HIS A 76 -6.52 3.23 -0.36
C HIS A 76 -7.03 3.12 1.08
N VAL A 77 -7.81 2.06 1.34
CA VAL A 77 -8.29 1.76 2.69
C VAL A 77 -7.12 1.32 3.57
N HIS A 78 -6.24 0.44 3.10
CA HIS A 78 -5.02 0.03 3.81
C HIS A 78 -4.13 1.22 4.15
N ALA A 79 -3.82 2.07 3.16
CA ALA A 79 -3.03 3.28 3.35
C ALA A 79 -3.62 4.22 4.41
N TYR A 80 -4.95 4.43 4.37
CA TYR A 80 -5.64 5.25 5.36
C TYR A 80 -5.57 4.65 6.76
N LEU A 81 -5.83 3.35 6.91
CA LEU A 81 -5.84 2.68 8.21
C LEU A 81 -4.44 2.68 8.82
N TRP A 82 -3.42 2.35 8.03
CA TRP A 82 -2.03 2.43 8.46
C TRP A 82 -1.65 3.85 8.88
N TRP A 83 -1.92 4.86 8.04
CA TRP A 83 -1.58 6.25 8.33
C TRP A 83 -2.27 6.75 9.61
N ARG A 84 -3.54 6.39 9.81
CA ARG A 84 -4.30 6.76 11.00
C ARG A 84 -3.69 6.15 12.26
N ASP A 85 -3.32 4.88 12.20
CA ASP A 85 -2.70 4.17 13.32
C ASP A 85 -1.32 4.76 13.67
N THR A 86 -0.48 5.01 12.65
CA THR A 86 0.85 5.55 12.88
C THR A 86 0.83 7.01 13.33
N THR A 87 -0.01 7.86 12.72
CA THR A 87 -0.13 9.30 13.07
C THR A 87 -0.63 9.52 14.50
N THR A 88 -1.35 8.55 15.06
CA THR A 88 -1.74 8.56 16.48
C THR A 88 -0.50 8.47 17.40
N SER A 89 0.59 7.86 16.92
CA SER A 89 1.82 7.62 17.70
C SER A 89 3.00 8.52 17.29
N ARG A 90 3.12 8.88 16.01
CA ARG A 90 4.19 9.73 15.45
C ARG A 90 3.83 10.22 14.05
N ILE A 91 4.44 11.33 13.61
CA ILE A 91 4.32 11.75 12.21
C ILE A 91 5.05 10.74 11.31
N SER A 92 4.33 10.15 10.36
CA SER A 92 4.88 9.22 9.36
C SER A 92 5.32 9.95 8.10
N THR A 93 6.22 9.32 7.33
CA THR A 93 6.66 9.87 6.04
C THR A 93 6.11 9.10 4.83
N ALA A 94 6.17 9.72 3.65
CA ALA A 94 5.78 9.08 2.38
C ALA A 94 6.57 7.79 2.10
N GLY A 95 7.88 7.76 2.40
CA GLY A 95 8.71 6.58 2.22
C GLY A 95 8.30 5.42 3.13
N GLU A 96 7.86 5.72 4.37
CA GLU A 96 7.33 4.69 5.28
C GLU A 96 6.02 4.11 4.78
N LEU A 97 5.13 4.96 4.23
CA LEU A 97 3.90 4.52 3.57
C LEU A 97 4.21 3.59 2.39
N HIS A 98 5.16 3.96 1.54
CA HIS A 98 5.52 3.13 0.39
C HIS A 98 6.16 1.81 0.82
N ALA A 99 6.99 1.82 1.85
CA ALA A 99 7.55 0.60 2.42
C ALA A 99 6.47 -0.31 3.01
N GLU A 100 5.42 0.26 3.62
CA GLU A 100 4.26 -0.50 4.09
C GLU A 100 3.46 -1.12 2.94
N LEU A 101 3.10 -0.33 1.93
CA LEU A 101 2.35 -0.84 0.77
C LEU A 101 3.13 -1.93 0.03
N ALA A 102 4.46 -1.78 -0.05
CA ALA A 102 5.36 -2.79 -0.57
C ALA A 102 5.32 -4.09 0.24
N ARG A 103 5.33 -4.03 1.58
CA ARG A 103 5.19 -5.23 2.44
C ARG A 103 3.83 -5.90 2.24
N ALA A 104 2.76 -5.12 2.22
CA ALA A 104 1.40 -5.64 2.04
C ALA A 104 1.18 -6.28 0.65
N ALA A 105 1.83 -5.79 -0.40
CA ALA A 105 1.79 -6.40 -1.74
C ALA A 105 2.41 -7.79 -1.77
N VAL A 106 3.56 -7.99 -1.11
CA VAL A 106 4.21 -9.31 -1.03
C VAL A 106 3.29 -10.33 -0.33
N ILE A 107 2.63 -9.93 0.76
CA ILE A 107 1.72 -10.80 1.52
C ILE A 107 0.53 -11.24 0.66
N GLN A 108 -0.05 -10.33 -0.13
CA GLN A 108 -1.17 -10.66 -1.02
C GLN A 108 -0.77 -11.64 -2.14
N ASP A 109 0.42 -11.48 -2.73
CA ASP A 109 0.91 -12.41 -3.75
C ASP A 109 1.20 -13.82 -3.18
N GLU A 110 1.61 -13.91 -1.90
CA GLU A 110 1.81 -15.19 -1.21
C GLU A 110 0.49 -15.89 -0.88
N ASP A 111 -0.56 -15.15 -0.49
CA ASP A 111 -1.90 -15.70 -0.23
C ASP A 111 -2.59 -16.20 -1.52
N ASP A 112 -2.41 -15.52 -2.66
CA ASP A 112 -2.94 -15.95 -3.96
C ASP A 112 -2.10 -17.08 -4.61
N GLY A 113 -0.81 -17.17 -4.28
CA GLY A 113 0.10 -18.22 -4.78
C GLY A 113 0.07 -19.54 -3.99
N GLY A 114 -0.61 -19.57 -2.84
CA GLY A 114 -0.68 -20.71 -1.92
C GLY A 114 -1.78 -21.74 -2.20
N GLN A 115 -2.60 -21.55 -3.25
CA GLN A 115 -3.65 -22.50 -3.66
C GLN A 115 -3.24 -23.36 -4.87
N ASP A 116 -2.04 -23.94 -4.89
CA ASP A 116 -1.81 -25.12 -5.73
C ASP A 116 -2.33 -26.36 -4.99
N HIS A 117 -3.65 -26.53 -5.06
CA HIS A 117 -4.42 -27.67 -4.59
C HIS A 117 -4.00 -28.90 -5.41
N ARG A 118 -2.86 -29.51 -5.06
CA ARG A 118 -2.53 -30.88 -5.44
C ARG A 118 -3.37 -31.86 -4.63
N ASP A 119 -4.67 -31.90 -4.89
CA ASP A 119 -5.52 -33.06 -4.64
C ASP A 119 -6.37 -33.31 -5.89
N VAL A 120 -5.71 -33.71 -6.97
CA VAL A 120 -6.37 -34.38 -8.08
C VAL A 120 -6.52 -35.84 -7.66
N PRO A 121 -7.74 -36.36 -7.41
CA PRO A 121 -7.88 -37.77 -7.12
C PRO A 121 -7.63 -38.56 -8.40
N ASP A 122 -6.68 -39.48 -8.33
CA ASP A 122 -6.34 -40.44 -9.39
C ASP A 122 -7.45 -41.51 -9.46
N TRP A 123 -8.39 -41.33 -10.38
CA TRP A 123 -9.32 -42.37 -10.84
C TRP A 123 -9.68 -42.21 -12.31
#